data_AF-A0A846NFI3-F1
#
_entry.id   AF-A0A846NFI3-F1
#
_cell.length_a   1.000
_cell.length_b   1.000
_cell.length_c   1.000
_cell.angle_alpha   90.00
_cell.angle_beta   90.00
_cell.angle_gamma   90.00
#
_symmetry.space_group_name_H-M   'P 1'
#
loop_
_entity.id
_entity.type
_entity.pdbx_description
1 polymer ?
#
loop_
_entity_poly.entity_id
_entity_poly.type
_entity_poly.pdbx_seq_one_letter_code
_entity_poly.pdbx_strand_id
1 'polypeptide(L)'
;MDFVSSMEEKGYAGSYIESIVKAVKSWSSYNYIEIKGRIKIKGACKAPPLKNERVPTQQELKTIFLSGHKKARAACVQVSHSGLRIKILGNYQGNDGLRV
;
A
#
# COMPACT_ATOMS: atom_id res chain seq x y z
N MET A 1 15.42 19.68 15.26
CA MET A 1 15.01 19.09 13.97
C MET A 1 13.55 18.70 14.07
N ASP A 2 12.70 19.08 13.11
CA ASP A 2 11.28 18.71 13.12
C ASP A 2 11.06 17.27 12.63
N PHE A 3 9.85 16.74 12.87
CA PHE A 3 9.47 15.38 12.55
C PHE A 3 9.63 15.05 11.06
N VAL A 4 9.24 15.96 10.16
CA VAL A 4 9.30 15.71 8.71
C VAL A 4 10.76 15.60 8.28
N SER A 5 11.63 16.54 8.68
CA SER A 5 13.05 16.47 8.36
C SER A 5 13.72 15.20 8.91
N SER A 6 13.39 14.78 10.13
CA SER A 6 13.95 13.52 10.69
C SER A 6 13.53 12.29 9.89
N MET A 7 12.29 12.24 9.38
CA MET A 7 11.81 11.12 8.57
C MET A 7 12.39 11.14 7.16
N GLU A 8 12.60 12.32 6.58
CA GLU A 8 13.27 12.47 5.29
C GLU A 8 14.74 12.03 5.36
N GLU A 9 15.46 12.37 6.42
CA GLU A 9 16.84 11.90 6.64
C GLU A 9 16.96 10.39 6.81
N LYS A 10 15.96 9.77 7.45
CA LYS A 10 15.86 8.31 7.57
C LYS A 10 15.49 7.62 6.26
N GLY A 11 15.21 8.37 5.19
CA GLY A 11 14.91 7.83 3.87
C GLY A 11 13.48 7.31 3.70
N TYR A 12 12.53 7.69 4.56
CA TYR A 12 11.14 7.29 4.39
C TYR A 12 10.51 7.93 3.15
N ALA A 13 9.59 7.21 2.50
CA ALA A 13 8.85 7.73 1.37
C ALA A 13 7.97 8.92 1.78
N GLY A 14 7.94 9.98 0.94
CA GLY A 14 7.13 11.17 1.20
C GLY A 14 5.64 10.86 1.44
N SER A 15 5.08 9.87 0.74
CA SER A 15 3.70 9.40 0.95
C SER A 15 3.46 8.75 2.31
N TYR A 16 4.48 8.08 2.86
CA TYR A 16 4.41 7.55 4.21
C TYR A 16 4.40 8.68 5.24
N ILE A 17 5.29 9.67 5.08
CA ILE A 17 5.35 10.86 5.95
C ILE A 17 4.05 11.66 5.86
N GLU A 18 3.48 11.83 4.66
CA GLU A 18 2.21 12.50 4.44
C GLU A 18 1.05 11.80 5.17
N SER A 19 1.03 10.46 5.16
CA SER A 19 0.01 9.69 5.86
C SER A 19 0.05 9.92 7.38
N ILE A 20 1.24 10.04 7.96
CA ILE A 20 1.41 10.36 9.38
C ILE A 20 0.97 11.80 9.66
N VAL A 21 1.41 12.77 8.86
CA VAL A 21 1.01 14.18 9.02
C VAL A 21 -0.50 14.35 8.89
N LYS A 22 -1.16 13.60 8.00
CA LYS A 22 -2.61 13.57 7.87
C LYS A 22 -3.30 13.05 9.14
N ALA A 23 -2.78 11.98 9.73
CA ALA A 23 -3.30 11.44 10.99
C ALA A 23 -3.16 12.45 12.15
N VAL A 24 -1.99 13.10 12.27
CA VAL A 24 -1.76 14.14 13.29
C VAL A 24 -2.69 15.33 13.09
N LYS A 25 -2.85 15.83 11.86
CA LYS A 25 -3.80 16.91 11.54
C LYS A 25 -5.24 16.54 11.90
N SER A 26 -5.66 15.31 11.59
CA SER A 26 -6.99 14.81 11.94
C SER A 26 -7.20 14.79 13.44
N TRP A 27 -6.21 14.31 14.20
CA TRP A 27 -6.27 14.29 15.65
C TRP A 27 -6.26 15.70 16.26
N SER A 28 -5.40 16.59 15.79
CA SER A 28 -5.36 17.99 16.25
C SER A 28 -6.68 18.71 15.98
N SER A 29 -7.26 18.52 14.79
CA SER A 29 -8.57 19.07 14.43
C SER A 29 -9.68 18.55 15.35
N TYR A 30 -9.66 17.26 15.69
CA TYR A 30 -10.61 16.68 16.65
C TYR A 30 -10.50 17.32 18.04
N ASN A 31 -9.30 17.78 18.43
CA ASN A 31 -9.04 18.45 19.70
C ASN A 31 -9.09 19.99 19.61
N TYR A 32 -9.66 20.55 18.54
CA TYR A 32 -9.76 22.00 18.33
C TYR A 32 -8.40 22.74 18.29
N ILE A 33 -7.32 22.02 17.98
CA ILE A 33 -5.98 22.58 17.79
C ILE A 33 -5.78 22.86 16.30
N GLU A 34 -5.72 24.13 15.93
CA GLU A 34 -5.52 24.54 14.54
C GLU A 34 -4.01 24.55 14.18
N ILE A 35 -3.62 23.67 13.26
CA ILE A 35 -2.25 23.68 12.71
C ILE A 35 -2.19 24.71 11.58
N LYS A 36 -1.62 25.87 11.87
CA LYS A 36 -1.43 26.96 10.90
C LYS A 36 -0.18 26.70 10.05
N GLY A 37 -0.32 26.85 8.74
CA GLY A 37 0.80 26.81 7.79
C GLY A 37 0.89 25.54 6.94
N ARG A 38 1.61 25.67 5.81
CA ARG A 38 1.80 24.58 4.85
C ARG A 38 3.03 23.75 5.22
N ILE A 39 2.80 22.51 5.65
CA ILE A 39 3.87 21.51 5.83
C ILE A 39 4.30 21.03 4.44
N LYS A 40 5.58 21.25 4.09
CA LYS A 40 6.16 20.77 2.83
C LYS A 40 6.78 19.40 3.08
N ILE A 41 6.37 18.41 2.29
CA ILE A 41 6.90 17.03 2.35
C ILE A 41 7.40 16.69 0.95
N LYS A 42 8.67 16.33 0.82
CA LYS A 42 9.27 16.00 -0.46
C LYS A 42 8.66 14.69 -0.97
N GLY A 43 8.01 14.74 -2.13
CA GLY A 43 7.42 13.54 -2.75
C GLY A 43 6.18 13.01 -2.03
N ALA A 44 5.41 13.86 -1.34
CA ALA A 44 4.15 13.53 -0.66
C ALA A 44 3.23 12.61 -1.51
N CYS A 45 2.97 12.98 -2.76
CA CYS A 45 2.10 12.18 -3.65
C CYS A 45 2.85 11.14 -4.52
N LYS A 46 4.13 10.88 -4.26
CA LYS A 46 4.87 9.87 -5.01
C LYS A 46 4.82 8.55 -4.25
N ALA A 47 4.57 7.48 -4.97
CA ALA A 47 4.88 6.12 -4.52
C ALA A 47 6.14 5.66 -5.26
N PRO A 48 7.35 6.00 -4.77
CA PRO A 48 8.60 5.61 -5.42
C PRO A 48 8.67 4.13 -5.83
N PRO A 49 8.19 3.16 -5.01
CA PRO A 49 8.23 1.74 -5.38
C PRO A 49 7.41 1.40 -6.62
N LEU A 50 6.30 2.12 -6.86
CA LEU A 50 5.35 1.82 -7.93
C LEU A 50 5.72 2.48 -9.26
N LYS A 51 6.76 3.35 -9.30
CA LYS A 51 7.07 4.18 -10.47
C LYS A 51 7.35 3.37 -11.74
N ASN A 52 7.97 2.20 -11.59
CA ASN A 52 8.34 1.33 -12.70
C ASN A 52 7.50 0.05 -12.74
N GLU A 53 6.44 -0.03 -11.91
CA GLU A 53 5.57 -1.19 -11.90
C GLU A 53 4.67 -1.18 -13.14
N ARG A 54 4.51 -2.34 -13.76
CA ARG A 54 3.65 -2.52 -14.93
C ARG A 54 2.79 -3.77 -14.77
N VAL A 55 1.69 -3.79 -15.51
CA VAL A 55 0.86 -4.99 -15.62
C VAL A 55 1.67 -6.11 -16.30
N PRO A 56 1.63 -7.35 -15.78
CA PRO A 56 2.22 -8.51 -16.45
C PRO A 56 1.66 -8.72 -17.85
N THR A 57 2.48 -9.18 -18.79
CA THR A 57 2.01 -9.66 -20.10
C THR A 57 1.27 -10.99 -19.95
N GLN A 58 0.53 -11.40 -20.98
CA GLN A 58 -0.17 -12.68 -20.96
C GLN A 58 0.77 -13.88 -20.78
N GLN A 59 1.98 -13.80 -21.35
CA GLN A 59 2.99 -14.85 -21.22
C GLN A 59 3.57 -14.91 -19.80
N GLU A 60 3.83 -13.75 -19.19
CA GLU A 60 4.30 -13.67 -17.80
C GLU A 60 3.22 -14.14 -16.82
N LEU A 61 1.96 -13.78 -17.07
CA LEU A 61 0.82 -14.24 -16.27
C LEU A 61 0.68 -15.77 -16.33
N LYS A 62 0.85 -16.36 -17.52
CA LYS A 62 0.89 -17.82 -17.68
C LYS A 62 2.00 -18.45 -16.83
N THR A 63 3.21 -17.87 -16.85
CA THR A 63 4.33 -18.34 -16.02
C THR A 63 4.01 -18.24 -14.52
N ILE A 64 3.39 -17.14 -14.07
CA ILE A 64 2.96 -16.94 -12.68
C ILE A 64 1.96 -18.03 -12.26
N PHE A 65 0.98 -18.36 -13.10
CA PHE A 65 0.02 -19.41 -12.78
C PHE A 65 0.66 -20.80 -12.69
N LEU A 66 1.70 -21.05 -13.48
CA LEU A 66 2.36 -22.35 -13.56
C LEU A 66 3.45 -22.55 -12.49
N SER A 67 3.98 -21.50 -11.87
CA SER A 67 5.03 -21.60 -10.85
C SER A 67 4.54 -22.16 -9.50
N GLY A 68 3.24 -22.08 -9.24
CA GLY A 68 2.64 -22.49 -7.97
C GLY A 68 1.89 -23.83 -8.00
N HIS A 69 1.60 -24.36 -6.81
CA HIS A 69 0.70 -25.50 -6.60
C HIS A 69 -0.77 -25.11 -6.85
N LYS A 70 -1.67 -26.10 -6.92
CA LYS A 70 -3.09 -25.91 -7.31
C LYS A 70 -3.81 -24.81 -6.51
N LYS A 71 -3.59 -24.72 -5.19
CA LYS A 71 -4.18 -23.69 -4.33
C LYS A 71 -3.67 -22.27 -4.68
N ALA A 72 -2.36 -22.10 -4.78
CA ALA A 72 -1.75 -20.83 -5.19
C ALA A 72 -2.24 -20.39 -6.58
N ARG A 73 -2.35 -21.32 -7.53
CA ARG A 73 -2.89 -21.04 -8.86
C ARG A 73 -4.33 -20.52 -8.81
N ALA A 74 -5.20 -21.17 -8.04
CA ALA A 74 -6.59 -20.74 -7.88
C ALA A 74 -6.68 -19.32 -7.28
N ALA A 75 -5.88 -19.04 -6.25
CA ALA A 75 -5.78 -17.71 -5.65
C ALA A 75 -5.31 -16.64 -6.65
N CYS A 76 -4.25 -16.92 -7.43
CA CYS A 76 -3.75 -16.00 -8.46
C CYS A 76 -4.81 -15.69 -9.53
N VAL A 77 -5.57 -16.70 -9.97
CA VAL A 77 -6.66 -16.52 -10.96
C VAL A 77 -7.76 -15.61 -10.40
N GLN A 78 -8.14 -15.79 -9.14
CA GLN A 78 -9.13 -14.92 -8.50
C GLN A 78 -8.63 -13.47 -8.44
N VAL A 79 -7.39 -13.24 -8.00
CA VAL A 79 -6.81 -11.89 -7.94
C VAL A 79 -6.75 -11.25 -9.33
N SER A 80 -6.30 -11.99 -10.36
CA SER A 80 -6.09 -11.43 -11.70
C SER A 80 -7.38 -11.18 -12.48
N HIS A 81 -8.41 -12.02 -12.32
CA HIS A 81 -9.62 -11.95 -13.15
C HIS A 81 -10.80 -11.25 -12.46
N SER A 82 -10.82 -11.18 -11.13
CA SER A 82 -11.92 -10.53 -10.39
C SER A 82 -11.47 -9.33 -9.57
N GLY A 83 -10.17 -9.04 -9.53
CA GLY A 83 -9.64 -7.89 -8.78
C GLY A 83 -9.80 -8.01 -7.27
N LEU A 84 -9.98 -9.23 -6.75
CA LEU A 84 -10.09 -9.45 -5.30
C LEU A 84 -8.83 -8.98 -4.59
N ARG A 85 -9.02 -8.17 -3.54
CA ARG A 85 -7.92 -7.84 -2.62
C ARG A 85 -7.50 -9.12 -1.89
N ILE A 86 -6.19 -9.31 -1.72
CA ILE A 86 -5.61 -10.52 -1.10
C ILE A 86 -6.24 -10.83 0.26
N LYS A 87 -6.59 -9.81 1.06
CA LYS A 87 -7.27 -9.96 2.36
C LYS A 87 -8.61 -10.73 2.27
N ILE A 88 -9.30 -10.70 1.13
CA ILE A 88 -10.54 -11.48 0.92
C ILE A 88 -10.26 -12.97 0.87
N LEU A 89 -9.08 -13.38 0.41
CA LEU A 89 -8.68 -14.80 0.36
C LEU A 89 -8.30 -15.35 1.74
N GLY A 90 -8.00 -14.46 2.69
CA GLY A 90 -7.67 -14.81 4.07
C GLY A 90 -6.76 -13.77 4.72
N ASN A 91 -6.55 -13.95 6.02
CA ASN A 91 -5.55 -13.22 6.78
C ASN A 91 -4.12 -13.70 6.45
N TYR A 92 -3.11 -13.10 7.07
CA TYR A 92 -1.70 -13.43 6.79
C TYR A 92 -1.32 -14.88 7.15
N GLN A 93 -2.13 -15.56 7.96
CA GLN A 93 -1.97 -16.97 8.33
C GLN A 93 -2.71 -17.91 7.36
N GLY A 94 -3.44 -17.38 6.38
CA GLY A 94 -4.27 -18.16 5.46
C GLY A 94 -5.62 -18.60 6.07
N ASN A 95 -6.01 -18.00 7.19
CA ASN A 95 -7.27 -18.27 7.88
C ASN A 95 -8.31 -17.19 7.59
N ASP A 96 -9.58 -17.48 7.83
CA ASP A 96 -10.68 -16.50 7.72
C ASP A 96 -10.78 -15.82 6.35
N GLY A 97 -10.82 -16.63 5.30
CA GLY A 97 -11.00 -16.19 3.92
C GLY A 97 -12.43 -16.35 3.42
N LEU A 98 -12.63 -16.03 2.14
CA LEU A 98 -13.86 -16.21 1.40
C LEU A 98 -14.45 -17.62 1.63
N ARG A 99 -15.72 -17.66 2.01
CA ARG A 99 -16.51 -18.89 2.20
C ARG A 99 -17.64 -18.94 1.17
N VAL A 100 -18.04 -20.15 0.79
CA VAL A 100 -19.20 -20.43 -0.08
C VAL A 100 -20.42 -20.69 0.80
#